data_AF-A0A1H3CME0-F1
#
_entry.id   AF-A0A1H3CME0-F1
#
_cell.length_a   1.000
_cell.length_b   1.000
_cell.length_c   1.000
_cell.angle_alpha   90.00
_cell.angle_beta   90.00
_cell.angle_gamma   90.00
#
_symmetry.space_group_name_H-M   'P 1'
#
loop_
_entity.id
_entity.type
_entity.pdbx_description
1 polymer ?
#
loop_
_entity_poly.entity_id
_entity_poly.type
_entity_poly.pdbx_seq_one_letter_code
_entity_poly.pdbx_strand_id
1 'polypeptide(L)'
;MKKCPVCGVMMGDNVARCSMCKYDFQKASQGNNEEAAAEAKKILNQKQQENIARAEAKRSEEEKRILEALEKLKTDYANMQNQFETEKNKLDKEFTAFQKKKLEEKTALETTVETIRGEVTEARDKRDALRKEASEMIEKAKKESQKEHDEMIAAAKIEQEKIYEETQKQTEQIAAQVEKEYAEAMAKRDEVIAQAKEVQVMMDNADKLIAEKEKEVKAAEDKIVKLGEDYEKERARLEEENKKIAEKQAAEVLKMKEEAERDRDKANAEKEKLIAEAQAERDQIIVHLEERNKQAQAELDEMTEKAKAVMSEAEAAAAKRDELAAEIDNFNKEAAQQQKDLDDTLKQAREELEDAEKRMNNAEKACKEYQQQSEDIQDQIKGLQSELKEAKVIIADSKNATVLAEAAAQEIVLNAEKQSVFLKQAALSESEKGQMLDQLADKENMIQELNKKIEENEMEKAELEKKLAALDSAVADLEKKVRAGGGAGGPMEYSVETVEHNKAAEVNVDALTKLLKKKAADGWTLVSTIDDDGGKLMSSMGGSSEATSLSSLASNPFDAKEDRLVLIFARPAK
;
A
#
# COMPACT_ATOMS: atom_id res chain seq x y z
N MET A 1 -2.63 -63.02 -59.65
CA MET A 1 -3.09 -62.63 -58.30
C MET A 1 -4.58 -62.86 -58.22
N LYS A 2 -5.07 -63.59 -57.21
CA LYS A 2 -6.49 -63.90 -57.01
C LYS A 2 -7.09 -63.08 -55.87
N LYS A 3 -8.32 -62.61 -56.06
CA LYS A 3 -9.08 -61.86 -55.05
C LYS A 3 -9.87 -62.81 -54.18
N CYS A 4 -9.82 -62.66 -52.87
CA CYS A 4 -10.68 -63.44 -51.98
C CYS A 4 -12.16 -63.00 -52.16
N PRO A 5 -13.09 -63.92 -52.45
CA PRO A 5 -14.50 -63.58 -52.66
C PRO A 5 -15.20 -63.10 -51.39
N VAL A 6 -14.64 -63.37 -50.20
CA VAL A 6 -15.27 -63.03 -48.90
C VAL A 6 -14.77 -61.70 -48.33
N CYS A 7 -13.47 -61.45 -48.35
CA CYS A 7 -12.88 -60.23 -47.73
C CYS A 7 -12.22 -59.27 -48.73
N GLY A 8 -12.21 -59.61 -50.02
CA GLY A 8 -11.72 -58.72 -51.08
C GLY A 8 -10.21 -58.52 -51.16
N VAL A 9 -9.43 -59.12 -50.27
CA VAL A 9 -7.97 -59.00 -50.24
C VAL A 9 -7.34 -59.72 -51.43
N MET A 10 -6.40 -59.04 -52.09
CA MET A 10 -5.61 -59.57 -53.20
C MET A 10 -4.50 -60.47 -52.67
N MET A 11 -4.39 -61.67 -53.21
CA MET A 11 -3.37 -62.63 -52.79
C MET A 11 -2.68 -63.28 -53.99
N GLY A 12 -1.50 -63.85 -53.74
CA GLY A 12 -0.77 -64.63 -54.74
C GLY A 12 -1.56 -65.85 -55.22
N ASP A 13 -1.31 -66.29 -56.46
CA ASP A 13 -2.11 -67.34 -57.10
C ASP A 13 -1.98 -68.71 -56.39
N ASN A 14 -0.82 -68.97 -55.75
CA ASN A 14 -0.51 -70.21 -55.04
C ASN A 14 -1.06 -70.28 -53.60
N VAL A 15 -1.82 -69.29 -53.13
CA VAL A 15 -2.26 -69.27 -51.72
C VAL A 15 -3.48 -70.16 -51.49
N ALA A 16 -3.35 -71.22 -50.71
CA ALA A 16 -4.46 -72.16 -50.44
C ALA A 16 -5.57 -71.59 -49.55
N ARG A 17 -5.26 -70.68 -48.62
CA ARG A 17 -6.23 -70.05 -47.70
C ARG A 17 -6.04 -68.54 -47.57
N CYS A 18 -7.13 -67.78 -47.49
CA CYS A 18 -7.08 -66.35 -47.25
C CYS A 18 -6.38 -66.00 -45.92
N SER A 19 -5.38 -65.12 -45.95
CA SER A 19 -4.67 -64.70 -44.73
C SER A 19 -5.59 -63.97 -43.74
N MET A 20 -6.56 -63.21 -44.24
CA MET A 20 -7.47 -62.37 -43.45
C MET A 20 -8.69 -63.14 -42.92
N CYS A 21 -9.47 -63.76 -43.82
CA CYS A 21 -10.71 -64.47 -43.44
C CYS A 21 -10.59 -65.99 -43.42
N LYS A 22 -9.40 -66.56 -43.72
CA LYS A 22 -9.15 -68.01 -43.78
C LYS A 22 -10.00 -68.79 -44.80
N TYR A 23 -10.66 -68.10 -45.74
CA TYR A 23 -11.36 -68.71 -46.88
C TYR A 23 -10.46 -69.71 -47.62
N ASP A 24 -10.90 -70.96 -47.71
CA ASP A 24 -10.14 -72.07 -48.28
C ASP A 24 -10.46 -72.21 -49.77
N PHE A 25 -9.49 -71.85 -50.61
CA PHE A 25 -9.63 -71.88 -52.06
C PHE A 25 -9.60 -73.30 -52.62
N GLN A 26 -9.02 -74.26 -51.90
CA GLN A 26 -9.01 -75.66 -52.31
C GLN A 26 -10.35 -76.34 -52.00
N LYS A 27 -10.95 -76.03 -50.85
CA LYS A 27 -12.32 -76.48 -50.49
C LYS A 27 -13.36 -75.90 -51.46
N ALA A 28 -13.18 -74.63 -51.82
CA ALA A 28 -13.97 -73.93 -52.84
C ALA A 28 -13.88 -74.56 -54.24
N SER A 29 -12.67 -74.95 -54.71
CA SER A 29 -12.48 -75.56 -56.04
C SER A 29 -13.04 -76.98 -56.16
N GLN A 30 -13.35 -77.64 -55.04
CA GLN A 30 -13.97 -78.97 -55.00
C GLN A 30 -15.52 -78.92 -55.05
N GLY A 31 -16.12 -77.75 -55.28
CA GLY A 31 -17.58 -77.55 -55.38
C GLY A 31 -18.25 -77.04 -54.10
N ASN A 32 -17.56 -77.01 -52.96
CA ASN A 32 -18.11 -76.59 -51.67
C ASN A 32 -17.88 -75.09 -51.38
N ASN A 33 -18.22 -74.24 -52.35
CA ASN A 33 -18.00 -72.79 -52.28
C ASN A 33 -18.74 -72.11 -51.13
N GLU A 34 -19.99 -72.50 -50.88
CA GLU A 34 -20.84 -71.90 -49.85
C GLU A 34 -20.34 -72.21 -48.44
N GLU A 35 -19.89 -73.43 -48.21
CA GLU A 35 -19.36 -73.87 -46.91
C GLU A 35 -18.03 -73.15 -46.59
N ALA A 36 -17.13 -73.05 -47.57
CA ALA A 36 -15.89 -72.29 -47.44
C ALA A 36 -16.15 -70.79 -47.19
N ALA A 37 -17.19 -70.21 -47.82
CA ALA A 37 -17.58 -68.82 -47.61
C ALA A 37 -18.22 -68.59 -46.23
N ALA A 38 -19.06 -69.51 -45.77
CA ALA A 38 -19.71 -69.45 -44.46
C ALA A 38 -18.70 -69.56 -43.31
N GLU A 39 -17.74 -70.49 -43.38
CA GLU A 39 -16.64 -70.61 -42.41
C GLU A 39 -15.80 -69.33 -42.36
N ALA A 40 -15.44 -68.79 -43.52
CA ALA A 40 -14.65 -67.56 -43.60
C ALA A 40 -15.40 -66.34 -43.03
N LYS A 41 -16.72 -66.25 -43.26
CA LYS A 41 -17.57 -65.19 -42.72
C LYS A 41 -17.72 -65.32 -41.19
N LYS A 42 -17.83 -66.54 -40.67
CA LYS A 42 -17.86 -66.82 -39.23
C LYS A 42 -16.56 -66.39 -38.54
N ILE A 43 -15.40 -66.70 -39.14
CA ILE A 43 -14.09 -66.27 -38.62
C ILE A 43 -13.94 -64.75 -38.66
N LEU A 44 -14.42 -64.10 -39.73
CA LEU A 44 -14.33 -62.65 -39.86
C LEU A 44 -15.24 -61.94 -38.82
N ASN A 45 -16.45 -62.44 -38.61
CA ASN A 45 -17.36 -61.95 -37.57
C ASN A 45 -16.78 -62.17 -36.17
N GLN A 46 -16.17 -63.33 -35.89
CA GLN A 46 -15.52 -63.60 -34.61
C GLN A 46 -14.35 -62.62 -34.36
N LYS A 47 -13.49 -62.38 -35.36
CA LYS A 47 -12.41 -61.39 -35.26
C LYS A 47 -12.92 -59.96 -35.06
N GLN A 48 -14.04 -59.60 -35.71
CA GLN A 48 -14.67 -58.29 -35.50
C GLN A 48 -15.19 -58.15 -34.07
N GLN A 49 -15.86 -59.18 -33.53
CA GLN A 49 -16.33 -59.20 -32.15
C GLN A 49 -15.17 -59.15 -31.14
N GLU A 50 -14.09 -59.90 -31.36
CA GLU A 50 -12.89 -59.85 -30.52
C GLU A 50 -12.21 -58.47 -30.57
N ASN A 51 -12.18 -57.82 -31.74
CA ASN A 51 -11.62 -56.47 -31.87
C ASN A 51 -12.50 -55.40 -31.19
N ILE A 52 -13.83 -55.52 -31.30
CA ILE A 52 -14.77 -54.66 -30.58
C ILE A 52 -14.60 -54.85 -29.07
N ALA A 53 -14.58 -56.09 -28.57
CA ALA A 53 -14.39 -56.39 -27.16
C ALA A 53 -13.03 -55.89 -26.63
N ARG A 54 -11.95 -55.99 -27.41
CA ARG A 54 -10.64 -55.41 -27.06
C ARG A 54 -10.65 -53.88 -27.05
N ALA A 55 -11.35 -53.26 -27.98
CA ALA A 55 -11.48 -51.80 -28.03
C ALA A 55 -12.31 -51.28 -26.84
N GLU A 56 -13.40 -51.96 -26.49
CA GLU A 56 -14.24 -51.65 -25.32
C GLU A 56 -13.48 -51.87 -24.01
N ALA A 57 -12.72 -52.97 -23.88
CA ALA A 57 -11.87 -53.22 -22.71
C ALA A 57 -10.80 -52.12 -22.53
N LYS A 58 -10.17 -51.68 -23.63
CA LYS A 58 -9.21 -50.57 -23.59
C LYS A 58 -9.86 -49.24 -23.20
N ARG A 59 -11.03 -48.92 -23.77
CA ARG A 59 -11.78 -47.70 -23.39
C ARG A 59 -12.18 -47.73 -21.92
N SER A 60 -12.68 -48.86 -21.43
CA SER A 60 -13.04 -49.05 -20.03
C SER A 60 -11.83 -48.89 -19.09
N GLU A 61 -10.66 -49.41 -19.46
CA GLU A 61 -9.43 -49.24 -18.69
C GLU A 61 -8.92 -47.78 -18.72
N GLU A 62 -8.99 -47.11 -19.87
CA GLU A 62 -8.64 -45.69 -20.02
C GLU A 62 -9.58 -44.79 -19.22
N GLU A 63 -10.90 -45.02 -19.28
CA GLU A 63 -11.89 -44.32 -18.46
C GLU A 63 -11.63 -44.52 -16.97
N LYS A 64 -11.29 -45.74 -16.54
CA LYS A 64 -10.91 -46.02 -15.15
C LYS A 64 -9.67 -45.22 -14.73
N ARG A 65 -8.63 -45.17 -15.56
CA ARG A 65 -7.41 -44.37 -15.28
C ARG A 65 -7.71 -42.88 -15.21
N ILE A 66 -8.58 -42.37 -16.08
CA ILE A 66 -9.00 -40.95 -16.05
C ILE A 66 -9.76 -40.65 -14.76
N LEU A 67 -10.67 -41.53 -14.33
CA LEU A 67 -11.41 -41.37 -13.08
C LEU A 67 -10.48 -41.41 -11.86
N GLU A 68 -9.54 -42.36 -11.80
CA GLU A 68 -8.53 -42.43 -10.74
C GLU A 68 -7.65 -41.16 -10.70
N ALA A 69 -7.25 -40.63 -11.86
CA ALA A 69 -6.49 -39.39 -11.95
C ALA A 69 -7.30 -38.16 -11.48
N LEU A 70 -8.59 -38.10 -11.84
CA LEU A 70 -9.50 -37.04 -11.38
C LEU A 70 -9.73 -37.11 -9.86
N GLU A 71 -9.88 -38.30 -9.30
CA GLU A 71 -10.05 -38.49 -7.86
C GLU A 71 -8.79 -38.09 -7.08
N LYS A 72 -7.61 -38.46 -7.61
CA LYS A 72 -6.33 -38.01 -7.06
C LYS A 72 -6.20 -36.48 -7.11
N LEU A 73 -6.49 -35.85 -8.25
CA LEU A 73 -6.46 -34.39 -8.40
C LEU A 73 -7.43 -33.68 -7.45
N LYS A 74 -8.63 -34.22 -7.24
CA LYS A 74 -9.59 -33.68 -6.26
C LYS A 74 -9.06 -33.77 -4.84
N THR A 75 -8.44 -34.89 -4.50
CA THR A 75 -7.84 -35.10 -3.17
C THR A 75 -6.67 -34.15 -2.93
N ASP A 76 -5.77 -34.01 -3.92
CA ASP A 76 -4.64 -33.10 -3.86
C ASP A 76 -5.09 -31.64 -3.76
N TYR A 77 -6.12 -31.25 -4.52
CA TYR A 77 -6.72 -29.92 -4.43
C TYR A 77 -7.31 -29.65 -3.03
N ALA A 78 -8.07 -30.59 -2.46
CA ALA A 78 -8.63 -30.46 -1.12
C ALA A 78 -7.53 -30.35 -0.05
N ASN A 79 -6.45 -31.13 -0.17
CA ASN A 79 -5.31 -31.05 0.73
C ASN A 79 -4.59 -29.69 0.64
N MET A 80 -4.34 -29.19 -0.57
CA MET A 80 -3.74 -27.87 -0.80
C MET A 80 -4.62 -26.75 -0.25
N GLN A 81 -5.94 -26.83 -0.44
CA GLN A 81 -6.87 -25.84 0.10
C GLN A 81 -6.85 -25.85 1.63
N ASN A 82 -6.85 -27.02 2.27
CA ASN A 82 -6.75 -27.15 3.72
C ASN A 82 -5.42 -26.58 4.26
N GLN A 83 -4.30 -26.82 3.57
CA GLN A 83 -3.00 -26.24 3.94
C GLN A 83 -3.02 -24.72 3.83
N PHE A 84 -3.57 -24.18 2.74
CA PHE A 84 -3.72 -22.75 2.54
C PHE A 84 -4.58 -22.09 3.62
N GLU A 85 -5.73 -22.68 3.95
CA GLU A 85 -6.60 -22.18 5.02
C GLU A 85 -5.92 -22.24 6.39
N THR A 86 -5.12 -23.28 6.65
CA THR A 86 -4.36 -23.43 7.89
C THR A 86 -3.27 -22.36 8.02
N GLU A 87 -2.46 -22.14 6.98
CA GLU A 87 -1.43 -21.10 6.98
C GLU A 87 -2.03 -19.70 7.01
N LYS A 88 -3.14 -19.47 6.31
CA LYS A 88 -3.89 -18.21 6.40
C LYS A 88 -4.33 -17.93 7.84
N ASN A 89 -4.95 -18.91 8.50
CA ASN A 89 -5.40 -18.76 9.89
C ASN A 89 -4.23 -18.56 10.87
N LYS A 90 -3.06 -19.16 10.59
CA LYS A 90 -1.84 -18.96 11.37
C LYS A 90 -1.30 -17.55 11.19
N LEU A 91 -1.18 -17.06 9.96
CA LEU A 91 -0.75 -15.69 9.65
C LEU A 91 -1.71 -14.66 10.24
N ASP A 92 -3.02 -14.87 10.16
CA ASP A 92 -4.02 -13.97 10.76
C ASP A 92 -3.86 -13.90 12.29
N LYS A 93 -3.57 -15.03 12.95
CA LYS A 93 -3.28 -15.07 14.39
C LYS A 93 -1.97 -14.36 14.73
N GLU A 94 -0.91 -14.60 13.97
CA GLU A 94 0.40 -13.95 14.15
C GLU A 94 0.29 -12.43 13.94
N PHE A 95 -0.43 -11.99 12.91
CA PHE A 95 -0.69 -10.57 12.63
C PHE A 95 -1.50 -9.93 13.77
N THR A 96 -2.53 -10.60 14.27
CA THR A 96 -3.33 -10.10 15.39
C THR A 96 -2.50 -10.00 16.67
N ALA A 97 -1.66 -10.99 16.96
CA ALA A 97 -0.75 -10.98 18.09
C ALA A 97 0.29 -9.86 17.97
N PHE A 98 0.85 -9.65 16.77
CA PHE A 98 1.77 -8.56 16.48
C PHE A 98 1.12 -7.18 16.70
N GLN A 99 -0.10 -6.97 16.18
CA GLN A 99 -0.84 -5.72 16.39
C GLN A 99 -1.13 -5.47 17.87
N LYS A 100 -1.52 -6.52 18.61
CA LYS A 100 -1.74 -6.43 20.05
C LYS A 100 -0.46 -6.05 20.80
N LYS A 101 0.66 -6.70 20.51
CA LYS A 101 1.96 -6.39 21.11
C LYS A 101 2.39 -4.95 20.80
N LYS A 102 2.20 -4.49 19.56
CA LYS A 102 2.51 -3.11 19.16
C LYS A 102 1.65 -2.09 19.92
N LEU A 103 0.37 -2.37 20.15
CA LEU A 103 -0.52 -1.53 20.95
C LEU A 103 -0.10 -1.50 22.43
N GLU A 104 0.26 -2.64 23.00
CA GLU A 104 0.78 -2.75 24.36
C GLU A 104 2.09 -1.96 24.53
N GLU A 105 3.05 -2.12 23.62
CA GLU A 105 4.31 -1.35 23.61
C GLU A 105 4.05 0.15 23.48
N LYS A 106 3.14 0.56 22.59
CA LYS A 106 2.76 1.97 22.45
C LYS A 106 2.16 2.52 23.74
N THR A 107 1.27 1.77 24.39
CA THR A 107 0.61 2.20 25.63
C THR A 107 1.62 2.30 26.79
N ALA A 108 2.56 1.35 26.87
CA ALA A 108 3.65 1.38 27.83
C ALA A 108 4.57 2.61 27.63
N LEU A 109 4.91 2.94 26.37
CA LEU A 109 5.68 4.14 26.05
C LEU A 109 4.93 5.41 26.40
N GLU A 110 3.62 5.50 26.09
CA GLU A 110 2.79 6.65 26.45
C GLU A 110 2.74 6.85 27.98
N THR A 111 2.61 5.75 28.74
CA THR A 111 2.63 5.78 30.21
C THR A 111 3.98 6.26 30.72
N THR A 112 5.09 5.77 30.15
CA THR A 112 6.45 6.19 30.53
C THR A 112 6.67 7.68 30.26
N VAL A 113 6.20 8.19 29.12
CA VAL A 113 6.28 9.61 28.76
C VAL A 113 5.46 10.47 29.73
N GLU A 114 4.27 10.02 30.14
CA GLU A 114 3.47 10.71 31.16
C GLU A 114 4.17 10.77 32.52
N THR A 115 4.78 9.66 32.97
CA THR A 115 5.58 9.64 34.20
C THR A 115 6.73 10.63 34.14
N ILE A 116 7.52 10.62 33.06
CA ILE A 116 8.65 11.57 32.88
C ILE A 116 8.14 13.02 32.85
N ARG A 117 7.00 13.29 32.21
CA ARG A 117 6.40 14.64 32.24
C ARG A 117 6.01 15.06 33.65
N GLY A 118 5.49 14.14 34.45
CA GLY A 118 5.21 14.34 35.87
C GLY A 118 6.48 14.72 36.65
N GLU A 119 7.53 13.89 36.54
CA GLU A 119 8.82 14.12 37.20
C GLU A 119 9.46 15.46 36.81
N VAL A 120 9.40 15.83 35.52
CA VAL A 120 9.91 17.13 35.04
C VAL A 120 9.10 18.30 35.63
N THR A 121 7.79 18.14 35.78
CA THR A 121 6.93 19.14 36.39
C THR A 121 7.26 19.31 37.87
N GLU A 122 7.38 18.21 38.61
CA GLU A 122 7.77 18.22 40.03
C GLU A 122 9.17 18.83 40.24
N ALA A 123 10.14 18.47 39.38
CA ALA A 123 11.49 19.04 39.43
C ALA A 123 11.47 20.55 39.14
N ARG A 124 10.63 21.00 38.21
CA ARG A 124 10.46 22.43 37.90
C ARG A 124 9.84 23.18 39.07
N ASP A 125 8.80 22.64 39.68
CA ASP A 125 8.15 23.25 40.85
C ASP A 125 9.11 23.31 42.04
N LYS A 126 9.88 22.25 42.28
CA LYS A 126 10.92 22.23 43.32
C LYS A 126 12.01 23.26 43.06
N ARG A 127 12.47 23.40 41.82
CA ARG A 127 13.44 24.44 41.43
C ARG A 127 12.89 25.84 41.66
N ASP A 128 11.64 26.08 41.29
CA ASP A 128 11.01 27.39 41.42
C ASP A 128 10.76 27.74 42.91
N ALA A 129 10.41 26.75 43.75
CA ALA A 129 10.36 26.89 45.20
C ALA A 129 11.73 27.24 45.80
N LEU A 130 12.79 26.50 45.44
CA LEU A 130 14.16 26.77 45.90
C LEU A 130 14.66 28.16 45.46
N ARG A 131 14.32 28.60 44.25
CA ARG A 131 14.64 29.96 43.79
C ARG A 131 13.94 31.02 44.63
N LYS A 132 12.67 30.78 44.99
CA LYS A 132 11.92 31.69 45.85
C LYS A 132 12.54 31.77 47.23
N GLU A 133 12.83 30.62 47.86
CA GLU A 133 13.52 30.57 49.16
C GLU A 133 14.89 31.25 49.12
N ALA A 134 15.70 31.01 48.09
CA ALA A 134 17.00 31.68 47.91
C ALA A 134 16.83 33.20 47.77
N SER A 135 15.82 33.66 47.03
CA SER A 135 15.55 35.10 46.90
C SER A 135 15.12 35.74 48.23
N GLU A 136 14.29 35.06 49.02
CA GLU A 136 13.87 35.51 50.35
C GLU A 136 15.06 35.55 51.33
N MET A 137 15.96 34.56 51.26
CA MET A 137 17.19 34.52 52.06
C MET A 137 18.15 35.67 51.69
N ILE A 138 18.35 35.94 50.40
CA ILE A 138 19.17 37.07 49.94
C ILE A 138 18.55 38.41 50.38
N GLU A 139 17.22 38.55 50.30
CA GLU A 139 16.55 39.77 50.72
C GLU A 139 16.65 39.99 52.25
N LYS A 140 16.49 38.92 53.05
CA LYS A 140 16.72 38.98 54.50
C LYS A 140 18.17 39.35 54.83
N ALA A 141 19.15 38.69 54.21
CA ALA A 141 20.57 38.99 54.41
C ALA A 141 20.91 40.43 54.03
N LYS A 142 20.33 40.96 52.94
CA LYS A 142 20.48 42.38 52.56
C LYS A 142 19.88 43.31 53.61
N LYS A 143 18.68 43.01 54.13
CA LYS A 143 18.04 43.85 55.16
C LYS A 143 18.84 43.82 56.47
N GLU A 144 19.34 42.67 56.88
CA GLU A 144 20.20 42.54 58.07
C GLU A 144 21.52 43.29 57.88
N SER A 145 22.23 43.07 56.77
CA SER A 145 23.47 43.78 56.47
C SER A 145 23.28 45.30 56.38
N GLN A 146 22.17 45.75 55.80
CA GLN A 146 21.86 47.17 55.72
C GLN A 146 21.53 47.76 57.10
N LYS A 147 20.84 46.99 57.96
CA LYS A 147 20.59 47.37 59.35
C LYS A 147 21.89 47.46 60.16
N GLU A 148 22.78 46.48 60.05
CA GLU A 148 24.10 46.51 60.71
C GLU A 148 24.96 47.69 60.23
N HIS A 149 24.93 47.99 58.93
CA HIS A 149 25.60 49.14 58.37
C HIS A 149 25.04 50.47 58.91
N ASP A 150 23.71 50.60 58.99
CA ASP A 150 23.06 51.79 59.53
C ASP A 150 23.34 51.96 61.04
N GLU A 151 23.37 50.85 61.80
CA GLU A 151 23.76 50.82 63.21
C GLU A 151 25.23 51.23 63.39
N MET A 152 26.14 50.77 62.52
CA MET A 152 27.55 51.23 62.51
C MET A 152 27.68 52.73 62.20
N ILE A 153 26.93 53.24 61.23
CA ILE A 153 26.94 54.69 60.92
C ILE A 153 26.42 55.49 62.13
N ALA A 154 25.37 55.02 62.79
CA ALA A 154 24.83 55.67 63.98
C ALA A 154 25.85 55.67 65.13
N ALA A 155 26.49 54.52 65.39
CA ALA A 155 27.54 54.41 66.40
C ALA A 155 28.74 55.33 66.09
N ALA A 156 29.20 55.35 64.83
CA ALA A 156 30.29 56.21 64.38
C ALA A 156 29.95 57.70 64.55
N LYS A 157 28.71 58.12 64.29
CA LYS A 157 28.27 59.50 64.53
C LYS A 157 28.27 59.87 66.02
N ILE A 158 27.79 58.96 66.88
CA ILE A 158 27.80 59.17 68.34
C ILE A 158 29.25 59.31 68.83
N GLU A 159 30.15 58.47 68.34
CA GLU A 159 31.57 58.53 68.71
C GLU A 159 32.26 59.79 68.18
N GLN A 160 31.90 60.21 66.96
CA GLN A 160 32.37 61.48 66.40
C GLN A 160 31.89 62.69 67.22
N GLU A 161 30.62 62.70 67.65
CA GLU A 161 30.09 63.73 68.57
C GLU A 161 30.83 63.74 69.92
N LYS A 162 31.08 62.57 70.51
CA LYS A 162 31.88 62.48 71.75
C LYS A 162 33.28 63.05 71.58
N ILE A 163 33.97 62.72 70.48
CA ILE A 163 35.30 63.27 70.18
C ILE A 163 35.21 64.79 70.05
N TYR A 164 34.19 65.34 69.38
CA TYR A 164 34.01 66.80 69.28
C TYR A 164 33.77 67.44 70.64
N GLU A 165 32.88 66.88 71.48
CA GLU A 165 32.61 67.40 72.82
C GLU A 165 33.85 67.35 73.72
N GLU A 166 34.61 66.25 73.67
CA GLU A 166 35.83 66.08 74.46
C GLU A 166 36.93 67.02 73.98
N THR A 167 37.09 67.19 72.68
CA THR A 167 38.02 68.17 72.09
C THR A 167 37.62 69.60 72.48
N GLN A 168 36.33 69.91 72.48
CA GLN A 168 35.82 71.21 72.91
C GLN A 168 36.12 71.46 74.40
N LYS A 169 35.86 70.48 75.27
CA LYS A 169 36.19 70.58 76.71
C LYS A 169 37.69 70.77 76.94
N GLN A 170 38.55 70.04 76.23
CA GLN A 170 40.00 70.22 76.31
C GLN A 170 40.41 71.61 75.84
N THR A 171 39.80 72.12 74.76
CA THR A 171 40.06 73.47 74.24
C THR A 171 39.64 74.54 75.26
N GLU A 172 38.48 74.38 75.90
CA GLU A 172 37.98 75.27 76.95
C GLU A 172 38.86 75.23 78.21
N GLN A 173 39.33 74.04 78.61
CA GLN A 173 40.27 73.88 79.72
C GLN A 173 41.62 74.56 79.44
N ILE A 174 42.17 74.37 78.24
CA ILE A 174 43.40 75.03 77.82
C ILE A 174 43.20 76.55 77.78
N ALA A 175 42.07 77.03 77.25
CA ALA A 175 41.76 78.47 77.24
C ALA A 175 41.69 79.05 78.66
N ALA A 176 40.99 78.38 79.58
CA ALA A 176 40.91 78.79 80.98
C ALA A 176 42.28 78.78 81.68
N GLN A 177 43.14 77.79 81.36
CA GLN A 177 44.50 77.72 81.89
C GLN A 177 45.36 78.88 81.35
N VAL A 178 45.27 79.18 80.06
CA VAL A 178 45.96 80.32 79.45
C VAL A 178 45.50 81.64 80.06
N GLU A 179 44.19 81.81 80.29
CA GLU A 179 43.66 83.00 80.97
C GLU A 179 44.18 83.14 82.40
N LYS A 180 44.26 82.03 83.15
CA LYS A 180 44.83 82.01 84.50
C LYS A 180 46.32 82.37 84.48
N GLU A 181 47.11 81.73 83.61
CA GLU A 181 48.54 82.01 83.46
C GLU A 181 48.78 83.46 83.02
N TYR A 182 47.94 83.99 82.13
CA TYR A 182 47.99 85.40 81.72
C TYR A 182 47.64 86.35 82.88
N ALA A 183 46.61 86.04 83.67
CA ALA A 183 46.25 86.84 84.85
C ALA A 183 47.35 86.81 85.92
N GLU A 184 47.96 85.67 86.18
CA GLU A 184 49.11 85.53 87.09
C GLU A 184 50.34 86.30 86.58
N ALA A 185 50.62 86.25 85.27
CA ALA A 185 51.70 87.01 84.66
C ALA A 185 51.46 88.52 84.76
N MET A 186 50.21 88.97 84.56
CA MET A 186 49.82 90.37 84.74
C MET A 186 49.92 90.82 86.20
N ALA A 187 49.51 89.99 87.15
CA ALA A 187 49.67 90.27 88.58
C ALA A 187 51.15 90.40 88.97
N LYS A 188 52.01 89.48 88.50
CA LYS A 188 53.47 89.58 88.70
C LYS A 188 54.06 90.84 88.06
N ARG A 189 53.61 91.22 86.86
CA ARG A 189 54.04 92.46 86.22
C ARG A 189 53.69 93.67 87.09
N ASP A 190 52.46 93.72 87.61
CA ASP A 190 52.00 94.82 88.45
C ASP A 190 52.72 94.86 89.81
N GLU A 191 53.03 93.69 90.39
CA GLU A 191 53.90 93.57 91.58
C GLU A 191 55.31 94.11 91.33
N VAL A 192 55.95 93.74 90.20
CA VAL A 192 57.27 94.26 89.82
C VAL A 192 57.23 95.77 89.60
N ILE A 193 56.16 96.29 88.99
CA ILE A 193 55.97 97.74 88.84
C ILE A 193 55.82 98.42 90.22
N ALA A 194 55.11 97.81 91.16
CA ALA A 194 54.98 98.32 92.52
C ALA A 194 56.32 98.32 93.26
N GLN A 195 57.08 97.22 93.21
CA GLN A 195 58.42 97.14 93.77
C GLN A 195 59.38 98.17 93.14
N ALA A 196 59.32 98.37 91.83
CA ALA A 196 60.11 99.40 91.14
C ALA A 196 59.77 100.81 91.63
N LYS A 197 58.48 101.10 91.89
CA LYS A 197 58.06 102.38 92.48
C LYS A 197 58.55 102.54 93.93
N GLU A 198 58.53 101.50 94.73
CA GLU A 198 59.08 101.54 96.10
C GLU A 198 60.59 101.81 96.10
N VAL A 199 61.34 101.17 95.19
CA VAL A 199 62.78 101.42 95.01
C VAL A 199 63.01 102.86 94.55
N GLN A 200 62.21 103.39 93.63
CA GLN A 200 62.29 104.79 93.21
C GLN A 200 62.06 105.75 94.40
N VAL A 201 61.07 105.48 95.25
CA VAL A 201 60.80 106.27 96.47
C VAL A 201 61.94 106.16 97.48
N MET A 202 62.57 104.99 97.63
CA MET A 202 63.77 104.84 98.47
C MET A 202 64.94 105.66 97.92
N MET A 203 65.15 105.69 96.61
CA MET A 203 66.19 106.51 95.98
C MET A 203 65.92 108.01 96.17
N ASP A 204 64.68 108.47 95.96
CA ASP A 204 64.29 109.86 96.19
C ASP A 204 64.46 110.29 97.67
N ASN A 205 64.23 109.37 98.61
CA ASN A 205 64.47 109.59 100.04
C ASN A 205 65.97 109.58 100.39
N ALA A 206 66.77 108.72 99.74
CA ALA A 206 68.22 108.70 99.89
C ALA A 206 68.84 110.01 99.40
N ASP A 207 68.38 110.54 98.27
CA ASP A 207 68.85 111.83 97.72
C ASP A 207 68.51 113.01 98.64
N LYS A 208 67.34 112.99 99.30
CA LYS A 208 67.00 113.97 100.36
C LYS A 208 67.93 113.86 101.57
N LEU A 209 68.25 112.63 102.00
CA LEU A 209 69.15 112.36 103.12
C LEU A 209 70.58 112.82 102.82
N ILE A 210 71.06 112.64 101.58
CA ILE A 210 72.36 113.14 101.12
C ILE A 210 72.38 114.68 101.17
N ALA A 211 71.33 115.34 100.67
CA ALA A 211 71.23 116.80 100.70
C ALA A 211 71.12 117.39 102.13
N GLU A 212 70.51 116.67 103.07
CA GLU A 212 70.48 117.05 104.50
C GLU A 212 71.84 116.83 105.18
N LYS A 213 72.53 115.72 104.88
CA LYS A 213 73.86 115.43 105.44
C LYS A 213 74.95 116.35 104.91
N GLU A 214 74.89 116.78 103.65
CA GLU A 214 75.80 117.80 103.11
C GLU A 214 75.65 119.16 103.81
N LYS A 215 74.45 119.51 104.31
CA LYS A 215 74.22 120.72 105.12
C LYS A 215 74.78 120.59 106.53
N GLU A 216 74.67 119.41 107.14
CA GLU A 216 75.26 119.14 108.46
C GLU A 216 76.80 119.10 108.42
N VAL A 217 77.39 118.57 107.36
CA VAL A 217 78.86 118.55 107.18
C VAL A 217 79.42 119.97 107.02
N LYS A 218 78.79 120.83 106.21
CA LYS A 218 79.18 122.26 106.11
C LYS A 218 79.07 123.00 107.45
N ALA A 219 78.04 122.70 108.25
CA ALA A 219 77.86 123.33 109.56
C ALA A 219 78.86 122.82 110.64
N ALA A 220 79.38 121.61 110.48
CA ALA A 220 80.41 121.04 111.34
C ALA A 220 81.82 121.53 110.96
N GLU A 221 82.11 121.70 109.67
CA GLU A 221 83.38 122.25 109.16
C GLU A 221 83.61 123.72 109.60
N ASP A 222 82.54 124.54 109.67
CA ASP A 222 82.60 125.92 110.17
C ASP A 222 82.83 126.02 111.70
N LYS A 223 82.55 124.95 112.46
CA LYS A 223 82.72 124.91 113.93
C LYS A 223 84.11 124.46 114.37
N ILE A 224 84.83 123.68 113.56
CA ILE A 224 86.15 123.13 113.91
C ILE A 224 87.28 124.16 113.72
N VAL A 225 87.15 125.13 112.82
CA VAL A 225 88.15 126.21 112.64
C VAL A 225 88.16 127.22 113.80
N LYS A 226 87.09 127.34 114.59
CA LYS A 226 86.97 128.28 115.72
C LYS A 226 87.36 127.73 117.11
N LEU A 227 87.64 126.43 117.22
CA LEU A 227 87.97 125.78 118.50
C LEU A 227 89.47 125.54 118.73
N GLY A 228 90.33 126.04 117.83
CA GLY A 228 91.79 125.88 117.89
C GLY A 228 92.57 126.96 118.66
N GLU A 229 91.95 128.09 119.03
CA GLU A 229 92.72 129.27 119.49
C GLU A 229 92.63 129.61 120.99
N ASP A 230 91.84 128.92 121.84
CA ASP A 230 91.47 129.56 123.13
C ASP A 230 91.40 128.77 124.46
N TYR A 231 91.81 127.50 124.63
CA TYR A 231 91.63 126.84 125.95
C TYR A 231 92.81 126.04 126.53
N GLU A 232 94.03 126.57 126.35
CA GLU A 232 95.17 126.31 127.24
C GLU A 232 95.03 126.95 128.65
N LYS A 233 93.88 127.53 129.02
CA LYS A 233 93.72 128.24 130.31
C LYS A 233 92.85 127.58 131.37
N GLU A 234 92.12 126.50 131.08
CA GLU A 234 91.26 125.84 132.10
C GLU A 234 91.69 124.41 132.43
N ARG A 235 93.01 124.23 132.50
CA ARG A 235 93.67 123.09 133.15
C ARG A 235 93.79 123.28 134.67
N ALA A 236 93.09 124.23 135.29
CA ALA A 236 93.28 124.56 136.70
C ALA A 236 91.99 124.86 137.49
N ARG A 237 90.81 124.39 137.05
CA ARG A 237 89.60 124.35 137.88
C ARG A 237 88.91 122.98 137.87
N LEU A 238 89.38 122.12 138.77
CA LEU A 238 88.55 121.25 139.62
C LEU A 238 87.93 120.04 138.90
N GLU A 239 88.39 118.79 139.01
CA GLU A 239 88.98 118.06 140.15
C GLU A 239 88.17 118.10 141.46
N GLU A 240 86.86 118.34 141.38
CA GLU A 240 85.94 118.04 142.49
C GLU A 240 84.48 117.81 142.05
N GLU A 241 84.19 116.91 141.10
CA GLU A 241 82.81 116.38 140.98
C GLU A 241 82.72 114.98 140.33
N ASN A 242 83.62 114.11 140.79
CA ASN A 242 83.75 112.73 140.37
C ASN A 242 82.80 111.78 141.13
N LYS A 243 81.48 112.03 141.19
CA LYS A 243 80.58 111.09 141.94
C LYS A 243 79.07 111.24 141.67
N LYS A 244 78.49 110.73 140.56
CA LYS A 244 77.05 110.32 140.53
C LYS A 244 76.43 109.59 139.33
N ILE A 245 77.14 109.07 138.33
CA ILE A 245 76.46 108.31 137.23
C ILE A 245 77.04 106.91 137.09
N ALA A 246 76.96 106.16 138.20
CA ALA A 246 77.21 104.73 138.27
C ALA A 246 75.90 103.91 138.40
N GLU A 247 74.73 104.46 138.03
CA GLU A 247 73.42 103.87 138.35
C GLU A 247 72.48 103.61 137.14
N LYS A 248 72.97 103.62 135.89
CA LYS A 248 72.12 103.39 134.70
C LYS A 248 72.42 102.15 133.86
N GLN A 249 73.33 101.26 134.27
CA GLN A 249 73.69 100.06 133.48
C GLN A 249 73.05 98.74 133.97
N ALA A 250 72.10 98.78 134.92
CA ALA A 250 71.45 97.57 135.44
C ALA A 250 70.02 97.31 134.90
N ALA A 251 69.40 98.24 134.16
CA ALA A 251 67.98 98.15 133.76
C ALA A 251 67.74 97.66 132.31
N GLU A 252 68.76 97.59 131.45
CA GLU A 252 68.60 97.20 130.03
C GLU A 252 68.77 95.70 129.77
N VAL A 253 69.52 94.99 130.63
CA VAL A 253 69.81 93.55 130.44
C VAL A 253 68.61 92.65 130.76
N LEU A 254 67.65 93.11 131.57
CA LEU A 254 66.42 92.36 131.88
C LEU A 254 65.34 92.49 130.79
N LYS A 255 65.29 93.60 130.04
CA LYS A 255 64.34 93.78 128.93
C LYS A 255 64.71 92.98 127.69
N MET A 256 66.00 92.88 127.35
CA MET A 256 66.46 92.06 126.21
C MET A 256 66.21 90.55 126.42
N LYS A 257 66.15 90.08 127.67
CA LYS A 257 65.93 88.66 127.96
C LYS A 257 64.46 88.24 127.80
N GLU A 258 63.52 89.10 128.18
CA GLU A 258 62.08 88.86 128.00
C GLU A 258 61.60 89.03 126.54
N GLU A 259 62.25 89.91 125.76
CA GLU A 259 61.99 90.02 124.32
C GLU A 259 62.52 88.81 123.53
N ALA A 260 63.72 88.32 123.87
CA ALA A 260 64.29 87.13 123.24
C ALA A 260 63.49 85.84 123.50
N GLU A 261 62.89 85.67 124.69
CA GLU A 261 62.00 84.53 124.97
C GLU A 261 60.69 84.64 124.20
N ARG A 262 60.09 85.84 124.09
CA ARG A 262 58.86 86.06 123.29
C ARG A 262 59.06 85.82 121.80
N ASP A 263 60.21 86.19 121.25
CA ASP A 263 60.52 85.96 119.84
C ASP A 263 60.85 84.48 119.56
N ARG A 264 61.44 83.77 120.52
CA ARG A 264 61.66 82.32 120.41
C ARG A 264 60.35 81.53 120.44
N ASP A 265 59.38 81.93 121.25
CA ASP A 265 58.08 81.28 121.32
C ASP A 265 57.23 81.53 120.06
N LYS A 266 57.30 82.73 119.47
CA LYS A 266 56.71 83.01 118.15
C LYS A 266 57.34 82.19 117.04
N ALA A 267 58.67 82.10 117.01
CA ALA A 267 59.40 81.31 116.01
C ALA A 267 59.07 79.80 116.14
N ASN A 268 58.89 79.29 117.36
CA ASN A 268 58.48 77.89 117.57
C ASN A 268 57.03 77.65 117.13
N ALA A 269 56.11 78.57 117.40
CA ALA A 269 54.71 78.48 116.95
C ALA A 269 54.59 78.54 115.41
N GLU A 270 55.38 79.38 114.75
CA GLU A 270 55.43 79.47 113.29
C GLU A 270 56.04 78.21 112.67
N LYS A 271 57.08 77.64 113.30
CA LYS A 271 57.65 76.35 112.90
C LYS A 271 56.66 75.20 113.02
N GLU A 272 55.88 75.12 114.11
CA GLU A 272 54.83 74.11 114.26
C GLU A 272 53.73 74.26 113.20
N LYS A 273 53.36 75.51 112.86
CA LYS A 273 52.39 75.78 111.79
C LYS A 273 52.90 75.30 110.42
N LEU A 274 54.16 75.58 110.08
CA LEU A 274 54.77 75.12 108.83
C LEU A 274 54.91 73.59 108.76
N ILE A 275 55.17 72.92 109.88
CA ILE A 275 55.20 71.45 109.95
C ILE A 275 53.79 70.88 109.72
N ALA A 276 52.76 71.50 110.29
CA ALA A 276 51.37 71.08 110.07
C ALA A 276 50.90 71.30 108.63
N GLU A 277 51.25 72.43 108.00
CA GLU A 277 50.96 72.72 106.59
C GLU A 277 51.68 71.73 105.66
N ALA A 278 52.96 71.44 105.90
CA ALA A 278 53.72 70.46 105.13
C ALA A 278 53.18 69.01 105.29
N GLN A 279 52.64 68.66 106.46
CA GLN A 279 51.97 67.38 106.67
C GLN A 279 50.64 67.29 105.93
N ALA A 280 49.84 68.38 105.92
CA ALA A 280 48.59 68.44 105.16
C ALA A 280 48.82 68.35 103.64
N GLU A 281 49.84 69.02 103.10
CA GLU A 281 50.22 68.91 101.69
C GLU A 281 50.68 67.49 101.34
N ARG A 282 51.48 66.86 102.20
CA ARG A 282 51.91 65.47 102.01
C ARG A 282 50.71 64.51 101.96
N ASP A 283 49.74 64.68 102.85
CA ASP A 283 48.55 63.82 102.88
C ASP A 283 47.66 64.04 101.65
N GLN A 284 47.54 65.28 101.15
CA GLN A 284 46.86 65.55 99.87
C GLN A 284 47.57 64.88 98.68
N ILE A 285 48.91 64.91 98.63
CA ILE A 285 49.69 64.24 97.59
C ILE A 285 49.48 62.72 97.63
N ILE A 286 49.43 62.12 98.84
CA ILE A 286 49.18 60.69 99.01
C ILE A 286 47.79 60.31 98.48
N VAL A 287 46.74 61.07 98.84
CA VAL A 287 45.38 60.84 98.33
C VAL A 287 45.33 60.94 96.81
N HIS A 288 45.95 61.97 96.23
CA HIS A 288 46.00 62.12 94.76
C HIS A 288 46.73 60.96 94.06
N LEU A 289 47.81 60.44 94.67
CA LEU A 289 48.55 59.29 94.13
C LEU A 289 47.74 57.99 94.23
N GLU A 290 47.02 57.77 95.34
CA GLU A 290 46.14 56.61 95.50
C GLU A 290 44.99 56.64 94.49
N GLU A 291 44.39 57.81 94.27
CA GLU A 291 43.30 58.00 93.32
C GLU A 291 43.77 57.81 91.87
N ARG A 292 44.96 58.34 91.52
CA ARG A 292 45.58 58.12 90.20
C ARG A 292 45.97 56.66 89.98
N ASN A 293 46.49 55.97 91.00
CA ASN A 293 46.81 54.54 90.90
C ASN A 293 45.54 53.70 90.74
N LYS A 294 44.44 54.06 91.41
CA LYS A 294 43.15 53.39 91.27
C LYS A 294 42.58 53.58 89.86
N GLN A 295 42.68 54.78 89.28
CA GLN A 295 42.29 55.04 87.90
C GLN A 295 43.15 54.25 86.90
N ALA A 296 44.47 54.27 87.05
CA ALA A 296 45.38 53.51 86.19
C ALA A 296 45.14 51.99 86.27
N GLN A 297 44.81 51.47 87.45
CA GLN A 297 44.43 50.06 87.60
C GLN A 297 43.11 49.73 86.91
N ALA A 298 42.11 50.61 87.02
CA ALA A 298 40.83 50.43 86.33
C ALA A 298 40.98 50.47 84.80
N GLU A 299 41.81 51.36 84.27
CA GLU A 299 42.14 51.41 82.83
C GLU A 299 42.88 50.15 82.36
N LEU A 300 43.82 49.63 83.16
CA LEU A 300 44.50 48.37 82.86
C LEU A 300 43.54 47.18 82.85
N ASP A 301 42.62 47.12 83.82
CA ASP A 301 41.63 46.05 83.88
C ASP A 301 40.67 46.13 82.69
N GLU A 302 40.22 47.34 82.30
CA GLU A 302 39.38 47.56 81.12
C GLU A 302 40.10 47.15 79.82
N MET A 303 41.36 47.53 79.67
CA MET A 303 42.17 47.15 78.51
C MET A 303 42.42 45.64 78.45
N THR A 304 42.58 44.99 79.61
CA THR A 304 42.74 43.53 79.70
C THR A 304 41.46 42.81 79.29
N GLU A 305 40.29 43.29 79.71
CA GLU A 305 39.00 42.73 79.30
C GLU A 305 38.74 42.95 77.80
N LYS A 306 39.05 44.13 77.26
CA LYS A 306 39.01 44.38 75.80
C LYS A 306 39.93 43.44 75.03
N ALA A 307 41.15 43.21 75.52
CA ALA A 307 42.09 42.28 74.89
C ALA A 307 41.58 40.84 74.90
N LYS A 308 40.97 40.38 76.00
CA LYS A 308 40.33 39.05 76.08
C LYS A 308 39.16 38.92 75.11
N ALA A 309 38.32 39.96 74.98
CA ALA A 309 37.21 39.96 74.03
C ALA A 309 37.70 39.83 72.58
N VAL A 310 38.70 40.62 72.19
CA VAL A 310 39.31 40.55 70.86
C VAL A 310 39.95 39.18 70.60
N MET A 311 40.61 38.58 71.59
CA MET A 311 41.14 37.22 71.46
C MET A 311 40.04 36.18 71.25
N SER A 312 38.94 36.27 72.00
CA SER A 312 37.79 35.36 71.84
C SER A 312 37.13 35.50 70.46
N GLU A 313 37.00 36.74 69.96
CA GLU A 313 36.51 36.99 68.61
C GLU A 313 37.45 36.44 67.53
N ALA A 314 38.77 36.58 67.73
CA ALA A 314 39.77 36.03 66.82
C ALA A 314 39.76 34.49 66.79
N GLU A 315 39.61 33.83 67.95
CA GLU A 315 39.45 32.38 68.03
C GLU A 315 38.15 31.91 67.36
N ALA A 316 37.03 32.62 67.56
CA ALA A 316 35.76 32.32 66.89
C ALA A 316 35.86 32.51 65.36
N ALA A 317 36.57 33.54 64.91
CA ALA A 317 36.81 33.77 63.48
C ALA A 317 37.72 32.68 62.88
N ALA A 318 38.74 32.23 63.61
CA ALA A 318 39.59 31.11 63.19
C ALA A 318 38.79 29.81 63.07
N ALA A 319 37.93 29.49 64.05
CA ALA A 319 37.06 28.32 64.01
C ALA A 319 36.11 28.35 62.80
N LYS A 320 35.45 29.49 62.54
CA LYS A 320 34.60 29.66 61.34
C LYS A 320 35.38 29.49 60.04
N ARG A 321 36.62 29.97 59.99
CA ARG A 321 37.47 29.84 58.80
C ARG A 321 37.83 28.38 58.54
N ASP A 322 38.11 27.61 59.59
CA ASP A 322 38.44 26.20 59.47
C ASP A 322 37.20 25.35 59.10
N GLU A 323 36.01 25.69 59.61
CA GLU A 323 34.75 25.11 59.17
C GLU A 323 34.49 25.36 57.67
N LEU A 324 34.62 26.61 57.22
CA LEU A 324 34.48 26.97 55.80
C LEU A 324 35.51 26.25 54.93
N ALA A 325 36.75 26.10 55.40
CA ALA A 325 37.77 25.35 54.67
C ALA A 325 37.39 23.87 54.51
N ALA A 326 36.85 23.24 55.55
CA ALA A 326 36.37 21.86 55.49
C ALA A 326 35.16 21.71 54.55
N GLU A 327 34.24 22.68 54.54
CA GLU A 327 33.08 22.68 53.66
C GLU A 327 33.48 22.84 52.19
N ILE A 328 34.45 23.72 51.89
CA ILE A 328 35.03 23.87 50.55
C ILE A 328 35.70 22.57 50.09
N ASP A 329 36.46 21.90 50.97
CA ASP A 329 37.11 20.63 50.64
C ASP A 329 36.11 19.52 50.34
N ASN A 330 35.00 19.45 51.08
CA ASN A 330 33.92 18.51 50.80
C ASN A 330 33.21 18.85 49.48
N PHE A 331 32.89 20.13 49.25
CA PHE A 331 32.29 20.57 48.00
C PHE A 331 33.18 20.21 46.79
N ASN A 332 34.49 20.41 46.90
CA ASN A 332 35.44 20.04 45.84
C ASN A 332 35.47 18.53 45.57
N LYS A 333 35.38 17.70 46.62
CA LYS A 333 35.29 16.23 46.47
C LYS A 333 33.98 15.82 45.80
N GLU A 334 32.86 16.41 46.20
CA GLU A 334 31.55 16.14 45.60
C GLU A 334 31.52 16.58 44.13
N ALA A 335 32.04 17.76 43.81
CA ALA A 335 32.15 18.26 42.44
C ALA A 335 33.03 17.34 41.57
N ALA A 336 34.18 16.88 42.10
CA ALA A 336 35.04 15.95 41.39
C ALA A 336 34.36 14.59 41.14
N GLN A 337 33.58 14.10 42.11
CA GLN A 337 32.80 12.88 41.96
C GLN A 337 31.69 13.04 40.91
N GLN A 338 30.93 14.13 40.96
CA GLN A 338 29.90 14.44 39.96
C GLN A 338 30.48 14.55 38.55
N GLN A 339 31.65 15.16 38.41
CA GLN A 339 32.31 15.28 37.11
C GLN A 339 32.73 13.91 36.56
N LYS A 340 33.23 13.02 37.42
CA LYS A 340 33.58 11.65 37.05
C LYS A 340 32.34 10.84 36.64
N ASP A 341 31.26 10.94 37.41
CA ASP A 341 30.01 10.24 37.10
C ASP A 341 29.41 10.73 35.77
N LEU A 342 29.52 12.03 35.49
CA LEU A 342 29.09 12.62 34.22
C LEU A 342 29.92 12.11 33.04
N ASP A 343 31.25 12.02 33.20
CA ASP A 343 32.15 11.50 32.16
C ASP A 343 31.88 10.00 31.88
N ASP A 344 31.66 9.20 32.93
CA ASP A 344 31.30 7.79 32.78
C ASP A 344 29.93 7.62 32.08
N THR A 345 28.95 8.47 32.42
CA THR A 345 27.64 8.50 31.75
C THR A 345 27.76 8.89 30.28
N LEU A 346 28.57 9.91 29.96
CA LEU A 346 28.81 10.34 28.58
C LEU A 346 29.51 9.25 27.76
N LYS A 347 30.40 8.48 28.39
CA LYS A 347 31.07 7.35 27.73
C LYS A 347 30.08 6.23 27.41
N GLN A 348 29.22 5.85 28.34
CA GLN A 348 28.16 4.86 28.11
C GLN A 348 27.20 5.31 27.00
N ALA A 349 26.76 6.56 27.04
CA ALA A 349 25.87 7.11 26.00
C ALA A 349 26.52 7.09 24.60
N ARG A 350 27.85 7.30 24.50
CA ARG A 350 28.58 7.17 23.23
C ARG A 350 28.65 5.74 22.73
N GLU A 351 28.90 4.78 23.61
CA GLU A 351 28.92 3.35 23.27
C GLU A 351 27.54 2.87 22.79
N GLU A 352 26.46 3.29 23.46
CA GLU A 352 25.08 3.00 23.04
C GLU A 352 24.73 3.61 21.67
N LEU A 353 25.21 4.83 21.41
CA LEU A 353 24.99 5.51 20.13
C LEU A 353 25.72 4.80 18.98
N GLU A 354 26.97 4.36 19.21
CA GLU A 354 27.73 3.57 18.22
C GLU A 354 27.03 2.22 17.92
N ASP A 355 26.50 1.56 18.96
CA ASP A 355 25.74 0.32 18.79
C ASP A 355 24.40 0.53 18.07
N ALA A 356 23.71 1.65 18.34
CA ALA A 356 22.50 2.03 17.62
C ALA A 356 22.78 2.32 16.14
N GLU A 357 23.88 3.00 15.81
CA GLU A 357 24.32 3.23 14.43
C GLU A 357 24.65 1.91 13.70
N LYS A 358 25.33 0.98 14.37
CA LYS A 358 25.58 -0.36 13.80
C LYS A 358 24.28 -1.11 13.52
N ARG A 359 23.30 -1.05 14.43
CA ARG A 359 21.97 -1.66 14.22
C ARG A 359 21.23 -1.00 13.07
N MET A 360 21.27 0.33 12.95
CA MET A 360 20.66 1.07 11.85
C MET A 360 21.27 0.66 10.50
N ASN A 361 22.61 0.62 10.41
CA ASN A 361 23.30 0.22 9.19
C ASN A 361 22.98 -1.23 8.79
N ASN A 362 22.87 -2.15 9.74
CA ASN A 362 22.48 -3.53 9.47
C ASN A 362 21.01 -3.62 9.01
N ALA A 363 20.11 -2.85 9.61
CA ALA A 363 18.71 -2.78 9.18
C ALA A 363 18.56 -2.18 7.78
N GLU A 364 19.38 -1.19 7.42
CA GLU A 364 19.39 -0.60 6.08
C GLU A 364 19.86 -1.60 5.03
N LYS A 365 20.91 -2.39 5.33
CA LYS A 365 21.36 -3.49 4.46
C LYS A 365 20.25 -4.53 4.25
N ALA A 366 19.61 -4.96 5.33
CA ALA A 366 18.49 -5.91 5.24
C ALA A 366 17.31 -5.35 4.42
N CYS A 367 16.98 -4.06 4.57
CA CYS A 367 15.95 -3.42 3.73
C CYS A 367 16.31 -3.42 2.25
N LYS A 368 17.57 -3.14 1.91
CA LYS A 368 18.06 -3.19 0.51
C LYS A 368 17.99 -4.61 -0.06
N GLU A 369 18.35 -5.62 0.74
CA GLU A 369 18.23 -7.03 0.35
C GLU A 369 16.77 -7.43 0.12
N TYR A 370 15.85 -7.03 1.00
CA TYR A 370 14.41 -7.29 0.81
C TYR A 370 13.83 -6.55 -0.40
N GLN A 371 14.29 -5.34 -0.70
CA GLN A 371 13.92 -4.63 -1.92
C GLN A 371 14.36 -5.38 -3.17
N GLN A 372 15.62 -5.84 -3.21
CA GLN A 372 16.13 -6.65 -4.32
C GLN A 372 15.34 -7.96 -4.47
N GLN A 373 15.09 -8.68 -3.37
CA GLN A 373 14.26 -9.89 -3.41
C GLN A 373 12.84 -9.61 -3.93
N SER A 374 12.24 -8.49 -3.54
CA SER A 374 10.92 -8.09 -4.05
C SER A 374 10.95 -7.79 -5.54
N GLU A 375 11.99 -7.11 -6.04
CA GLU A 375 12.18 -6.82 -7.46
C GLU A 375 12.36 -8.13 -8.26
N ASP A 376 13.20 -9.04 -7.79
CA ASP A 376 13.42 -10.36 -8.40
C ASP A 376 12.11 -11.18 -8.47
N ILE A 377 11.34 -11.21 -7.37
CA ILE A 377 10.03 -11.88 -7.33
C ILE A 377 9.06 -11.22 -8.32
N GLN A 378 9.05 -9.89 -8.41
CA GLN A 378 8.18 -9.18 -9.33
C GLN A 378 8.53 -9.49 -10.80
N ASP A 379 9.82 -9.63 -11.12
CA ASP A 379 10.26 -10.02 -12.46
C ASP A 379 9.96 -11.50 -12.76
N GLN A 380 10.09 -12.39 -11.77
CA GLN A 380 9.60 -13.78 -11.90
C GLN A 380 8.09 -13.84 -12.16
N ILE A 381 7.29 -13.02 -11.46
CA ILE A 381 5.84 -12.93 -11.68
C ILE A 381 5.54 -12.46 -13.12
N LYS A 382 6.25 -11.44 -13.62
CA LYS A 382 6.08 -10.98 -15.01
C LYS A 382 6.42 -12.09 -16.01
N GLY A 383 7.50 -12.84 -15.76
CA GLY A 383 7.88 -14.00 -16.58
C GLY A 383 6.77 -15.05 -16.62
N LEU A 384 6.29 -15.49 -15.46
CA LEU A 384 5.20 -16.46 -15.33
C LEU A 384 3.89 -15.97 -15.96
N GLN A 385 3.58 -14.68 -15.87
CA GLN A 385 2.41 -14.10 -16.53
C GLN A 385 2.50 -14.19 -18.06
N SER A 386 3.70 -13.98 -18.62
CA SER A 386 3.95 -14.14 -20.06
C SER A 386 3.76 -15.60 -20.47
N GLU A 387 4.37 -16.54 -19.75
CA GLU A 387 4.22 -17.98 -19.99
C GLU A 387 2.76 -18.43 -19.89
N LEU A 388 2.02 -17.95 -18.90
CA LEU A 388 0.60 -18.24 -18.74
C LEU A 388 -0.22 -17.72 -19.93
N LYS A 389 0.10 -16.51 -20.43
CA LYS A 389 -0.56 -15.95 -21.62
C LYS A 389 -0.28 -16.79 -22.85
N GLU A 390 0.96 -17.21 -23.07
CA GLU A 390 1.33 -18.13 -24.15
C GLU A 390 0.63 -19.48 -24.04
N ALA A 391 0.62 -20.08 -22.85
CA ALA A 391 -0.09 -21.33 -22.59
C ALA A 391 -1.59 -21.20 -22.90
N LYS A 392 -2.23 -20.07 -22.55
CA LYS A 392 -3.63 -19.81 -22.90
C LYS A 392 -3.85 -19.72 -24.41
N VAL A 393 -2.95 -19.09 -25.15
CA VAL A 393 -3.02 -19.02 -26.62
C VAL A 393 -2.88 -20.42 -27.21
N ILE A 394 -1.88 -21.21 -26.78
CA ILE A 394 -1.68 -22.59 -27.24
C ILE A 394 -2.91 -23.45 -26.97
N ILE A 395 -3.53 -23.33 -25.78
CA ILE A 395 -4.76 -24.06 -25.45
C ILE A 395 -5.92 -23.64 -26.36
N ALA A 396 -6.07 -22.34 -26.66
CA ALA A 396 -7.10 -21.85 -27.57
C ALA A 396 -6.89 -22.35 -29.00
N ASP A 397 -5.65 -22.30 -29.50
CA ASP A 397 -5.28 -22.80 -30.82
C ASP A 397 -5.49 -24.30 -30.93
N SER A 398 -5.15 -25.07 -29.90
CA SER A 398 -5.40 -26.51 -29.83
C SER A 398 -6.90 -26.83 -29.89
N LYS A 399 -7.75 -26.09 -29.17
CA LYS A 399 -9.21 -26.23 -29.26
C LYS A 399 -9.72 -25.93 -30.67
N ASN A 400 -9.25 -24.85 -31.29
CA ASN A 400 -9.63 -24.52 -32.66
C ASN A 400 -9.16 -25.59 -33.66
N ALA A 401 -7.95 -26.14 -33.47
CA ALA A 401 -7.43 -27.23 -34.30
C ALA A 401 -8.31 -28.48 -34.19
N THR A 402 -8.81 -28.83 -32.99
CA THR A 402 -9.75 -29.96 -32.84
C THR A 402 -11.07 -29.72 -33.56
N VAL A 403 -11.63 -28.51 -33.49
CA VAL A 403 -12.88 -28.16 -34.19
C VAL A 403 -12.68 -28.18 -35.71
N LEU A 404 -11.55 -27.68 -36.21
CA LEU A 404 -11.23 -27.72 -37.64
C LEU A 404 -11.01 -29.15 -38.13
N ALA A 405 -10.36 -30.00 -37.34
CA ALA A 405 -10.18 -31.41 -37.66
C ALA A 405 -11.52 -32.16 -37.68
N GLU A 406 -12.42 -31.87 -36.74
CA GLU A 406 -13.77 -32.43 -36.72
C GLU A 406 -14.59 -31.96 -37.93
N ALA A 407 -14.53 -30.67 -38.29
CA ALA A 407 -15.19 -30.13 -39.47
C ALA A 407 -14.65 -30.78 -40.76
N ALA A 408 -13.33 -30.94 -40.89
CA ALA A 408 -12.72 -31.62 -42.03
C ALA A 408 -13.12 -33.10 -42.09
N ALA A 409 -13.19 -33.79 -40.94
CA ALA A 409 -13.66 -35.17 -40.88
C ALA A 409 -15.14 -35.29 -41.29
N GLN A 410 -16.00 -34.37 -40.83
CA GLN A 410 -17.41 -34.31 -41.24
C GLN A 410 -17.54 -34.04 -42.75
N GLU A 411 -16.71 -33.17 -43.32
CA GLU A 411 -16.68 -32.91 -44.75
C GLU A 411 -16.27 -34.15 -45.57
N ILE A 412 -15.27 -34.89 -45.09
CA ILE A 412 -14.86 -36.17 -45.70
C ILE A 412 -16.00 -37.18 -45.66
N VAL A 413 -16.67 -37.33 -44.51
CA VAL A 413 -17.83 -38.23 -44.35
C VAL A 413 -18.96 -37.82 -45.29
N LEU A 414 -19.31 -36.53 -45.34
CA LEU A 414 -20.36 -36.01 -46.20
C LEU A 414 -20.03 -36.24 -47.69
N ASN A 415 -18.78 -36.03 -48.10
CA ASN A 415 -18.34 -36.29 -49.46
C ASN A 415 -18.36 -37.78 -49.80
N ALA A 416 -17.97 -38.65 -48.87
CA ALA A 416 -18.08 -40.09 -49.02
C ALA A 416 -19.56 -40.54 -49.13
N GLU A 417 -20.46 -39.95 -48.35
CA GLU A 417 -21.91 -40.18 -48.42
C GLU A 417 -22.47 -39.75 -49.77
N LYS A 418 -22.11 -38.55 -50.26
CA LYS A 418 -22.50 -38.07 -51.60
C LYS A 418 -22.03 -39.01 -52.70
N GLN A 419 -20.77 -39.46 -52.65
CA GLN A 419 -20.24 -40.43 -53.61
C GLN A 419 -20.98 -41.77 -53.52
N SER A 420 -21.29 -42.25 -52.31
CA SER A 420 -22.08 -43.46 -52.08
C SER A 420 -23.49 -43.36 -52.70
N VAL A 421 -24.17 -42.22 -52.49
CA VAL A 421 -25.49 -41.97 -53.08
C VAL A 421 -25.39 -41.90 -54.59
N PHE A 422 -24.39 -41.21 -55.13
CA PHE A 422 -24.15 -41.15 -56.58
C PHE A 422 -23.89 -42.53 -57.17
N LEU A 423 -23.06 -43.36 -56.53
CA LEU A 423 -22.79 -44.73 -56.97
C LEU A 423 -24.03 -45.62 -56.88
N LYS A 424 -24.87 -45.46 -55.85
CA LYS A 424 -26.17 -46.15 -55.77
C LYS A 424 -27.11 -45.72 -56.90
N GLN A 425 -27.17 -44.43 -57.21
CA GLN A 425 -28.00 -43.90 -58.29
C GLN A 425 -27.50 -44.35 -59.67
N ALA A 426 -26.17 -44.40 -59.87
CA ALA A 426 -25.55 -44.96 -61.07
C ALA A 426 -25.84 -46.45 -61.21
N ALA A 427 -25.74 -47.23 -60.12
CA ALA A 427 -26.07 -48.65 -60.12
C ALA A 427 -27.56 -48.92 -60.41
N LEU A 428 -28.47 -48.08 -59.89
CA LEU A 428 -29.90 -48.16 -60.24
C LEU A 428 -30.13 -47.84 -61.71
N SER A 429 -29.47 -46.79 -62.24
CA SER A 429 -29.56 -46.44 -63.66
C SER A 429 -28.98 -47.53 -64.58
N GLU A 430 -27.88 -48.19 -64.18
CA GLU A 430 -27.34 -49.34 -64.90
C GLU A 430 -28.28 -50.57 -64.83
N SER A 431 -28.94 -50.79 -63.68
CA SER A 431 -29.95 -51.83 -63.54
C SER A 431 -31.17 -51.58 -64.43
N GLU A 432 -31.64 -50.33 -64.51
CA GLU A 432 -32.72 -49.92 -65.43
C GLU A 432 -32.29 -50.08 -66.90
N LYS A 433 -31.04 -49.76 -67.22
CA LYS A 433 -30.46 -50.00 -68.55
C LYS A 433 -30.39 -51.49 -68.89
N GLY A 434 -30.06 -52.34 -67.93
CA GLY A 434 -30.10 -53.81 -68.07
C GLY A 434 -31.50 -54.32 -68.38
N GLN A 435 -32.51 -53.86 -67.65
CA GLN A 435 -33.91 -54.20 -67.91
C GLN A 435 -34.38 -53.75 -69.30
N MET A 436 -33.94 -52.58 -69.77
CA MET A 436 -34.26 -52.13 -71.14
C MET A 436 -33.55 -52.96 -72.21
N LEU A 437 -32.33 -53.44 -71.97
CA LEU A 437 -31.64 -54.35 -72.90
C LEU A 437 -32.33 -55.71 -72.99
N ASP A 438 -32.80 -56.26 -71.87
CA ASP A 438 -33.59 -57.50 -71.86
C ASP A 438 -34.90 -57.32 -72.64
N GLN A 439 -35.61 -56.20 -72.44
CA GLN A 439 -36.82 -55.89 -73.21
C GLN A 439 -36.55 -55.70 -74.72
N LEU A 440 -35.38 -55.18 -75.09
CA LEU A 440 -34.98 -55.09 -76.49
C LEU A 440 -34.69 -56.47 -77.08
N ALA A 441 -33.99 -57.34 -76.34
CA ALA A 441 -33.73 -58.72 -76.77
C ALA A 441 -35.04 -59.52 -76.96
N ASP A 442 -36.01 -59.36 -76.06
CA ASP A 442 -37.33 -60.00 -76.19
C ASP A 442 -38.08 -59.52 -77.44
N LYS A 443 -38.05 -58.21 -77.72
CA LYS A 443 -38.66 -57.65 -78.95
C LYS A 443 -37.94 -58.12 -80.21
N GLU A 444 -36.63 -58.30 -80.16
CA GLU A 444 -35.84 -58.75 -81.31
C GLU A 444 -36.12 -60.22 -81.64
N ASN A 445 -36.30 -61.07 -80.62
CA ASN A 445 -36.79 -62.45 -80.80
C ASN A 445 -38.20 -62.48 -81.42
N MET A 446 -39.09 -61.57 -80.99
CA MET A 446 -40.44 -61.46 -81.54
C MET A 446 -40.43 -60.99 -83.02
N ILE A 447 -39.51 -60.10 -83.38
CA ILE A 447 -39.29 -59.70 -84.79
C ILE A 447 -38.78 -60.89 -85.62
N GLN A 448 -37.87 -61.71 -85.09
CA GLN A 448 -37.41 -62.91 -85.79
C GLN A 448 -38.53 -63.92 -86.03
N GLU A 449 -39.40 -64.16 -85.04
CA GLU A 449 -40.58 -65.01 -85.21
C GLU A 449 -41.55 -64.47 -86.27
N LEU A 450 -41.78 -63.15 -86.29
CA LEU A 450 -42.63 -62.51 -87.29
C LEU A 450 -42.04 -62.63 -88.70
N ASN A 451 -40.72 -62.44 -88.85
CA ASN A 451 -40.05 -62.60 -90.14
C ASN A 451 -40.16 -64.04 -90.66
N LYS A 452 -40.03 -65.03 -89.79
CA LYS A 452 -40.21 -66.45 -90.17
C LYS A 452 -41.63 -66.72 -90.67
N LYS A 453 -42.66 -66.15 -90.03
CA LYS A 453 -44.05 -66.23 -90.50
C LYS A 453 -44.25 -65.54 -91.86
N ILE A 454 -43.55 -64.44 -92.11
CA ILE A 454 -43.59 -63.76 -93.42
C ILE A 454 -43.02 -64.68 -94.50
N GLU A 455 -41.87 -65.32 -94.26
CA GLU A 455 -41.28 -66.28 -95.21
C GLU A 455 -42.20 -67.49 -95.50
N GLU A 456 -42.85 -68.04 -94.46
CA GLU A 456 -43.84 -69.12 -94.62
C GLU A 456 -45.02 -68.67 -95.51
N ASN A 457 -45.56 -67.48 -95.27
CA ASN A 457 -46.64 -66.91 -96.09
C ASN A 457 -46.20 -66.60 -97.54
N GLU A 458 -44.95 -66.18 -97.75
CA GLU A 458 -44.42 -65.96 -99.10
C GLU A 458 -44.28 -67.27 -99.88
N MET A 459 -43.90 -68.37 -99.22
CA MET A 459 -43.90 -69.69 -99.84
C MET A 459 -45.30 -70.17 -100.22
N GLU A 460 -46.30 -69.98 -99.34
CA GLU A 460 -47.69 -70.29 -99.67
C GLU A 460 -48.21 -69.44 -100.84
N LYS A 461 -47.88 -68.16 -100.87
CA LYS A 461 -48.23 -67.26 -101.97
C LYS A 461 -47.62 -67.74 -103.30
N ALA A 462 -46.34 -68.12 -103.31
CA ALA A 462 -45.68 -68.66 -104.49
C ALA A 462 -46.34 -69.98 -104.98
N GLU A 463 -46.82 -70.81 -104.07
CA GLU A 463 -47.55 -72.04 -104.40
C GLU A 463 -48.94 -71.75 -105.00
N LEU A 464 -49.64 -70.74 -104.47
CA LEU A 464 -50.91 -70.25 -105.03
C LEU A 464 -50.74 -69.61 -106.40
N GLU A 465 -49.69 -68.82 -106.63
CA GLU A 465 -49.36 -68.25 -107.94
C GLU A 465 -49.08 -69.35 -108.98
N LYS A 466 -48.43 -70.45 -108.58
CA LYS A 466 -48.26 -71.64 -109.42
C LYS A 466 -49.59 -72.28 -109.82
N LYS A 467 -50.56 -72.35 -108.89
CA LYS A 467 -51.90 -72.88 -109.17
C LYS A 467 -52.69 -71.97 -110.11
N LEU A 468 -52.56 -70.65 -109.96
CA LEU A 468 -53.15 -69.67 -110.89
C LEU A 468 -52.57 -69.80 -112.30
N ALA A 469 -51.26 -69.91 -112.46
CA ALA A 469 -50.63 -70.11 -113.76
C ALA A 469 -51.07 -71.41 -114.46
N ALA A 470 -51.32 -72.47 -113.71
CA ALA A 470 -51.87 -73.72 -114.24
C ALA A 470 -53.32 -73.57 -114.73
N LEU A 471 -54.13 -72.77 -114.05
CA LEU A 471 -55.50 -72.44 -114.46
C LEU A 471 -55.52 -71.58 -115.73
N ASP A 472 -54.64 -70.58 -115.83
CA ASP A 472 -54.53 -69.73 -117.03
C ASP A 472 -54.11 -70.54 -118.27
N SER A 473 -53.23 -71.53 -118.11
CA SER A 473 -52.88 -72.46 -119.19
C SER A 473 -54.07 -73.32 -119.65
N ALA A 474 -54.95 -73.73 -118.73
CA ALA A 474 -56.15 -74.49 -119.07
C ALA A 474 -57.20 -73.64 -119.81
N VAL A 475 -57.29 -72.35 -119.48
CA VAL A 475 -58.16 -71.39 -120.18
C VAL A 475 -57.64 -71.11 -121.60
N ALA A 476 -56.32 -70.93 -121.77
CA ALA A 476 -55.71 -70.72 -123.08
C ALA A 476 -55.91 -71.91 -124.04
N ASP A 477 -55.94 -73.15 -123.53
CA ASP A 477 -56.24 -74.35 -124.30
C ASP A 477 -57.73 -74.47 -124.68
N LEU A 478 -58.63 -73.92 -123.86
CA LEU A 478 -60.06 -73.80 -124.19
C LEU A 478 -60.30 -72.74 -125.29
N GLU A 479 -59.63 -71.60 -125.24
CA GLU A 479 -59.74 -70.55 -126.26
C GLU A 479 -59.22 -71.00 -127.65
N LYS A 480 -58.20 -71.86 -127.69
CA LYS A 480 -57.69 -72.43 -128.94
C LYS A 480 -58.65 -73.40 -129.62
N LYS A 481 -59.52 -74.10 -128.87
CA LYS A 481 -60.53 -75.01 -129.45
C LYS A 481 -61.71 -74.28 -130.11
N VAL A 482 -61.94 -73.01 -129.77
CA VAL A 482 -63.10 -72.25 -130.30
C VAL A 482 -62.81 -71.56 -131.65
N ARG A 483 -61.53 -71.40 -132.06
CA ARG A 483 -61.17 -70.67 -133.29
C ARG A 483 -61.11 -71.47 -134.60
N ALA A 484 -61.45 -72.76 -134.59
CA ALA A 484 -61.45 -73.60 -135.79
C ALA A 484 -62.77 -74.39 -135.96
N GLY A 485 -63.85 -73.69 -136.33
CA GLY A 485 -65.04 -74.33 -136.93
C GLY A 485 -66.41 -73.69 -136.68
N GLY A 486 -66.84 -72.78 -137.57
CA GLY A 486 -68.17 -72.82 -138.21
C GLY A 486 -69.35 -71.99 -137.65
N GLY A 487 -69.82 -71.03 -138.48
CA GLY A 487 -71.25 -70.67 -138.69
C GLY A 487 -71.82 -69.52 -137.82
N ALA A 488 -72.15 -68.33 -138.36
CA ALA A 488 -73.26 -67.94 -139.25
C ALA A 488 -74.45 -67.30 -138.49
N GLY A 489 -74.82 -66.07 -138.86
CA GLY A 489 -76.07 -65.42 -138.43
C GLY A 489 -76.02 -63.89 -138.55
N GLY A 490 -76.70 -63.33 -139.55
CA GLY A 490 -76.88 -61.88 -139.70
C GLY A 490 -77.74 -61.27 -138.58
N PRO A 491 -77.96 -59.94 -138.59
CA PRO A 491 -78.60 -59.21 -137.50
C PRO A 491 -80.05 -59.69 -137.24
N MET A 492 -80.36 -59.95 -135.96
CA MET A 492 -81.67 -60.38 -135.45
C MET A 492 -82.32 -59.24 -134.66
N GLU A 493 -83.64 -59.07 -134.78
CA GLU A 493 -84.43 -58.25 -133.86
C GLU A 493 -84.79 -59.07 -132.61
N TYR A 494 -84.70 -58.47 -131.43
CA TYR A 494 -85.02 -59.11 -130.14
C TYR A 494 -86.21 -58.41 -129.46
N SER A 495 -87.09 -59.19 -128.84
CA SER A 495 -88.23 -58.72 -128.03
C SER A 495 -88.16 -59.42 -126.68
N VAL A 496 -88.20 -58.66 -125.59
CA VAL A 496 -88.24 -59.19 -124.21
C VAL A 496 -89.66 -59.07 -123.69
N GLU A 497 -90.17 -60.13 -123.08
CA GLU A 497 -91.46 -60.17 -122.41
C GLU A 497 -91.29 -60.83 -121.05
N THR A 498 -92.08 -60.45 -120.07
CA THR A 498 -92.00 -61.01 -118.71
C THR A 498 -93.30 -61.71 -118.36
N VAL A 499 -93.21 -62.88 -117.75
CA VAL A 499 -94.33 -63.60 -117.17
C VAL A 499 -94.09 -63.66 -115.67
N GLU A 500 -94.98 -63.01 -114.92
CA GLU A 500 -94.95 -63.06 -113.46
C GLU A 500 -95.29 -64.47 -112.95
N HIS A 501 -94.63 -64.88 -111.88
CA HIS A 501 -95.02 -66.09 -111.17
C HIS A 501 -96.42 -65.94 -110.59
N ASN A 502 -97.15 -67.04 -110.47
CA ASN A 502 -98.44 -67.06 -109.79
C ASN A 502 -98.24 -66.85 -108.28
N LYS A 503 -99.33 -66.71 -107.53
CA LYS A 503 -99.28 -66.50 -106.06
C LYS A 503 -98.61 -67.64 -105.27
N ALA A 504 -98.37 -68.79 -105.90
CA ALA A 504 -97.64 -69.92 -105.31
C ALA A 504 -96.12 -69.88 -105.63
N ALA A 505 -95.62 -68.78 -106.21
CA ALA A 505 -94.24 -68.63 -106.69
C ALA A 505 -93.85 -69.66 -107.76
N GLU A 506 -94.83 -70.14 -108.55
CA GLU A 506 -94.61 -71.01 -109.72
C GLU A 506 -94.94 -70.25 -111.01
N VAL A 507 -94.27 -70.58 -112.12
CA VAL A 507 -94.47 -69.87 -113.40
C VAL A 507 -95.94 -69.92 -113.81
N ASN A 508 -96.55 -68.76 -114.12
CA ASN A 508 -97.93 -68.69 -114.55
C ASN A 508 -98.10 -69.28 -115.97
N VAL A 509 -98.36 -70.58 -116.03
CA VAL A 509 -98.42 -71.37 -117.28
C VAL A 509 -99.48 -70.84 -118.25
N ASP A 510 -100.61 -70.34 -117.76
CA ASP A 510 -101.68 -69.79 -118.61
C ASP A 510 -101.26 -68.48 -119.29
N ALA A 511 -100.61 -67.58 -118.52
CA ALA A 511 -100.07 -66.33 -119.05
C ALA A 511 -98.94 -66.61 -120.05
N LEU A 512 -98.03 -67.53 -119.72
CA LEU A 512 -96.94 -67.98 -120.58
C LEU A 512 -97.48 -68.55 -121.90
N THR A 513 -98.48 -69.43 -121.84
CA THR A 513 -99.08 -70.06 -123.03
C THR A 513 -99.73 -69.05 -123.95
N LYS A 514 -100.44 -68.04 -123.40
CA LYS A 514 -101.03 -66.95 -124.19
C LYS A 514 -99.94 -66.11 -124.87
N LEU A 515 -98.87 -65.78 -124.14
CA LEU A 515 -97.76 -64.99 -124.65
C LEU A 515 -97.02 -65.71 -125.79
N LEU A 516 -96.68 -66.99 -125.59
CA LEU A 516 -96.02 -67.83 -126.60
C LEU A 516 -96.87 -67.96 -127.87
N LYS A 517 -98.18 -68.19 -127.74
CA LYS A 517 -99.10 -68.24 -128.89
C LYS A 517 -99.13 -66.92 -129.67
N LYS A 518 -99.19 -65.79 -128.96
CA LYS A 518 -99.19 -64.45 -129.59
C LYS A 518 -97.88 -64.20 -130.34
N LYS A 519 -96.73 -64.42 -129.71
CA LYS A 519 -95.41 -64.20 -130.32
C LYS A 519 -95.15 -65.15 -131.50
N ALA A 520 -95.56 -66.40 -131.40
CA ALA A 520 -95.49 -67.36 -132.50
C ALA A 520 -96.34 -66.92 -133.71
N ALA A 521 -97.54 -66.36 -133.48
CA ALA A 521 -98.38 -65.83 -134.56
C ALA A 521 -97.75 -64.63 -135.28
N ASP A 522 -96.97 -63.81 -134.55
CA ASP A 522 -96.24 -62.65 -135.09
C ASP A 522 -94.88 -63.02 -135.71
N GLY A 523 -94.56 -64.31 -135.82
CA GLY A 523 -93.32 -64.82 -136.43
C GLY A 523 -92.08 -64.73 -135.54
N TRP A 524 -92.24 -64.58 -134.22
CA TRP A 524 -91.14 -64.56 -133.26
C TRP A 524 -90.80 -65.95 -132.74
N THR A 525 -89.51 -66.23 -132.58
CA THR A 525 -88.99 -67.48 -132.01
C THR A 525 -88.46 -67.21 -130.60
N LEU A 526 -88.86 -68.00 -129.61
CA LEU A 526 -88.29 -67.90 -128.26
C LEU A 526 -86.84 -68.40 -128.28
N VAL A 527 -85.89 -67.61 -127.76
CA VAL A 527 -84.44 -67.91 -127.77
C VAL A 527 -83.89 -68.19 -126.38
N SER A 528 -84.39 -67.51 -125.35
CA SER A 528 -83.90 -67.70 -123.98
C SER A 528 -85.00 -67.44 -122.95
N THR A 529 -84.91 -68.15 -121.84
CA THR A 529 -85.71 -67.92 -120.62
C THR A 529 -84.76 -67.73 -119.45
N ILE A 530 -84.94 -66.66 -118.71
CA ILE A 530 -84.15 -66.34 -117.52
C ILE A 530 -85.12 -66.32 -116.33
N ASP A 531 -84.78 -67.08 -115.30
CA ASP A 531 -85.51 -67.08 -114.04
C ASP A 531 -84.83 -66.08 -113.08
N ASP A 532 -85.53 -64.99 -112.73
CA ASP A 532 -85.03 -63.91 -111.87
C ASP A 532 -85.51 -64.13 -110.43
N ASP A 533 -84.89 -65.11 -109.74
CA ASP A 533 -85.13 -65.46 -108.32
C ASP A 533 -84.44 -64.44 -107.38
N GLY A 534 -85.07 -63.29 -107.18
CA GLY A 534 -84.45 -62.11 -106.55
C GLY A 534 -84.39 -62.11 -105.02
N GLY A 535 -84.85 -63.15 -104.32
CA GLY A 535 -85.23 -63.04 -102.90
C GLY A 535 -84.60 -63.98 -101.87
N LYS A 536 -83.70 -64.93 -102.21
CA LYS A 536 -83.40 -66.10 -101.34
C LYS A 536 -82.00 -66.31 -100.77
N LEU A 537 -80.99 -65.47 -101.04
CA LEU A 537 -79.60 -65.71 -100.56
C LEU A 537 -79.17 -64.92 -99.31
N MET A 538 -80.08 -64.19 -98.65
CA MET A 538 -79.83 -63.54 -97.35
C MET A 538 -79.98 -64.48 -96.12
N SER A 539 -79.79 -65.79 -96.28
CA SER A 539 -80.02 -66.75 -95.19
C SER A 539 -79.01 -67.90 -95.04
N SER A 540 -77.83 -67.87 -95.68
CA SER A 540 -76.89 -69.02 -95.63
C SER A 540 -75.49 -68.80 -95.05
N MET A 541 -75.08 -67.63 -94.55
CA MET A 541 -73.79 -67.52 -93.85
C MET A 541 -73.87 -66.60 -92.62
N GLY A 542 -74.14 -67.22 -91.47
CA GLY A 542 -73.90 -66.63 -90.16
C GLY A 542 -72.48 -66.92 -89.66
N GLY A 543 -71.96 -66.04 -88.80
CA GLY A 543 -70.86 -66.33 -87.88
C GLY A 543 -69.52 -65.67 -88.19
N SER A 544 -69.33 -64.43 -87.72
CA SER A 544 -68.18 -63.91 -86.95
C SER A 544 -68.03 -62.41 -87.22
N SER A 545 -68.13 -61.67 -86.13
CA SER A 545 -68.44 -60.24 -86.09
C SER A 545 -67.19 -59.41 -85.87
N GLU A 546 -66.72 -58.74 -86.91
CA GLU A 546 -66.07 -57.44 -86.78
C GLU A 546 -66.54 -56.51 -87.91
N ALA A 547 -66.56 -55.22 -87.58
CA ALA A 547 -66.84 -54.07 -88.44
C ALA A 547 -68.32 -53.76 -88.74
N THR A 548 -69.10 -53.55 -87.69
CA THR A 548 -70.13 -52.50 -87.68
C THR A 548 -69.44 -51.15 -87.52
N SER A 549 -69.24 -50.40 -88.60
CA SER A 549 -69.31 -48.92 -88.63
C SER A 549 -68.80 -48.41 -89.97
N LEU A 550 -69.69 -48.20 -90.93
CA LEU A 550 -69.57 -47.17 -91.97
C LEU A 550 -70.95 -47.00 -92.62
N SER A 551 -71.87 -46.42 -91.85
CA SER A 551 -73.15 -45.90 -92.35
C SER A 551 -73.01 -44.41 -92.63
N SER A 552 -72.96 -44.01 -93.90
CA SER A 552 -73.52 -42.73 -94.36
C SER A 552 -73.55 -42.64 -95.89
N LEU A 553 -74.60 -43.19 -96.50
CA LEU A 553 -75.20 -42.70 -97.74
C LEU A 553 -76.57 -43.36 -97.84
N ALA A 554 -77.58 -42.63 -97.36
CA ALA A 554 -78.96 -43.06 -97.23
C ALA A 554 -79.76 -42.78 -98.52
N SER A 555 -80.95 -43.41 -98.56
CA SER A 555 -82.17 -43.07 -99.31
C SER A 555 -82.38 -43.73 -100.69
N ASN A 556 -82.92 -44.95 -100.68
CA ASN A 556 -84.33 -45.20 -101.07
C ASN A 556 -84.68 -46.70 -100.95
N PRO A 557 -85.95 -47.05 -100.67
CA PRO A 557 -86.34 -48.41 -100.30
C PRO A 557 -86.40 -49.27 -101.58
N PHE A 558 -85.56 -50.29 -101.67
CA PHE A 558 -85.70 -51.29 -102.73
C PHE A 558 -86.73 -52.33 -102.28
N ASP A 559 -87.93 -52.21 -102.85
CA ASP A 559 -88.99 -53.20 -102.79
C ASP A 559 -88.44 -54.59 -103.13
N ALA A 560 -88.85 -55.59 -102.33
CA ALA A 560 -88.52 -56.98 -102.55
C ALA A 560 -88.95 -57.38 -103.98
N LYS A 561 -87.97 -57.70 -104.83
CA LYS A 561 -88.22 -58.13 -106.22
C LYS A 561 -89.09 -59.38 -106.20
N GLU A 562 -90.24 -59.31 -106.86
CA GLU A 562 -91.10 -60.46 -107.13
C GLU A 562 -90.45 -61.34 -108.20
N ASP A 563 -90.45 -62.66 -107.97
CA ASP A 563 -89.88 -63.65 -108.88
C ASP A 563 -90.63 -63.62 -110.22
N ARG A 564 -89.90 -63.61 -111.34
CA ARG A 564 -90.48 -63.47 -112.68
C ARG A 564 -89.66 -64.23 -113.71
N LEU A 565 -90.36 -64.83 -114.67
CA LEU A 565 -89.75 -65.48 -115.81
C LEU A 565 -89.61 -64.47 -116.96
N VAL A 566 -88.38 -64.15 -117.33
CA VAL A 566 -88.08 -63.26 -118.46
C VAL A 566 -87.88 -64.12 -119.72
N LEU A 567 -88.68 -63.85 -120.75
CA LEU A 567 -88.66 -64.55 -122.03
C LEU A 567 -88.09 -63.63 -123.10
N ILE A 568 -87.03 -64.08 -123.78
CA ILE A 568 -86.38 -63.35 -124.86
C ILE A 568 -86.72 -64.04 -126.18
N PHE A 569 -87.40 -63.30 -127.06
CA PHE A 569 -87.74 -63.72 -128.40
C PHE A 569 -86.82 -63.06 -129.42
N ALA A 570 -86.57 -63.72 -130.54
CA ALA A 570 -85.87 -63.15 -131.67
C ALA A 570 -86.56 -63.48 -133.00
N ARG A 571 -86.35 -62.61 -133.98
CA ARG A 571 -86.70 -62.86 -135.39
C ARG A 571 -85.64 -62.25 -136.31
N PRO A 572 -85.46 -62.76 -137.53
CA PRO A 572 -84.58 -62.13 -138.51
C PRO A 572 -85.07 -60.70 -138.84
N ALA A 573 -84.18 -59.72 -138.81
CA ALA A 573 -84.50 -58.35 -139.24
C ALA A 573 -84.78 -58.36 -140.76
N LYS A 574 -85.86 -57.68 -141.20
CA LYS A 574 -86.21 -57.57 -142.62
C LYS A 574 -85.31 -56.60 -143.37
#